data_AF-A0A0L8I158-F1
#
_entry.id   AF-A0A0L8I158-F1
#
_cell.length_a   1.000
_cell.length_b   1.000
_cell.length_c   1.000
_cell.angle_alpha   90.00
_cell.angle_beta   90.00
_cell.angle_gamma   90.00
#
_symmetry.space_group_name_H-M   'P 1'
#
loop_
_entity.id
_entity.type
_entity.pdbx_description
1 polymer ?
#
loop_
_entity_poly.entity_id
_entity_poly.type
_entity_poly.pdbx_seq_one_letter_code
_entity_poly.pdbx_strand_id
1 'polypeptide(L)'
;KHGLLAFQDALALEKIVSESLEGIIAEDDFQLNHFIENEYLDEQVDTIKILGDYVRQLEMFSEDQYTLGQYIFDKNLLKSLKHGKDKEDMTKQY
;
A
#
# COMPACT_ATOMS: atom_id res chain seq x y z
N LYS A 1 0.21 -8.95 18.47
CA LYS A 1 0.52 -8.78 17.02
C LYS A 1 -0.44 -7.77 16.37
N HIS A 2 -0.66 -6.60 16.99
CA HIS A 2 -1.67 -5.65 16.50
C HIS A 2 -1.26 -4.98 15.18
N GLY A 3 0.04 -4.71 14.98
CA GLY A 3 0.54 -4.15 13.72
C GLY A 3 0.34 -5.10 12.54
N LEU A 4 0.68 -6.39 12.71
CA LEU A 4 0.47 -7.40 11.66
C LEU A 4 -1.01 -7.52 11.26
N LEU A 5 -1.92 -7.61 12.24
CA LEU A 5 -3.35 -7.67 11.96
C LEU A 5 -3.84 -6.43 11.21
N ALA A 6 -3.39 -5.24 11.60
CA ALA A 6 -3.76 -4.00 10.91
C ALA A 6 -3.28 -3.98 9.44
N PHE A 7 -2.08 -4.46 9.14
CA PHE A 7 -1.61 -4.55 7.75
C PHE A 7 -2.33 -5.65 6.95
N GLN A 8 -2.72 -6.75 7.58
CA GLN A 8 -3.54 -7.79 6.95
C GLN A 8 -4.95 -7.27 6.62
N ASP A 9 -5.56 -6.52 7.54
CA ASP A 9 -6.87 -5.88 7.33
C ASP A 9 -6.78 -4.82 6.22
N ALA A 10 -5.72 -3.99 6.23
CA ALA A 10 -5.49 -3.00 5.17
C ALA A 10 -5.30 -3.65 3.80
N LEU A 11 -4.52 -4.74 3.72
CA LEU A 11 -4.32 -5.49 2.48
C LEU A 11 -5.63 -6.11 1.95
N ALA A 12 -6.46 -6.64 2.84
CA ALA A 12 -7.76 -7.17 2.47
C ALA A 12 -8.71 -6.07 1.97
N LEU A 13 -8.71 -4.91 2.63
CA LEU A 13 -9.49 -3.75 2.22
C LEU A 13 -9.07 -3.25 0.83
N GLU A 14 -7.76 -3.12 0.58
CA GLU A 14 -7.24 -2.62 -0.70
C GLU A 14 -7.61 -3.55 -1.85
N LYS A 15 -7.56 -4.87 -1.65
CA LYS A 15 -8.02 -5.84 -2.65
C LYS A 15 -9.50 -5.67 -2.99
N ILE A 16 -10.35 -5.45 -1.97
CA ILE A 16 -11.79 -5.22 -2.18
C ILE A 16 -12.02 -3.92 -2.96
N VAL A 17 -11.25 -2.86 -2.68
CA VAL A 17 -11.32 -1.59 -3.42
C VAL A 17 -10.89 -1.79 -4.87
N SER A 18 -9.78 -2.47 -5.12
CA SER A 18 -9.31 -2.82 -6.47
C SER A 18 -10.35 -3.61 -7.26
N GLU A 19 -10.91 -4.66 -6.67
CA GLU A 19 -11.99 -5.46 -7.30
C GLU A 19 -13.24 -4.61 -7.58
N SER A 20 -13.57 -3.67 -6.69
CA SER A 20 -14.68 -2.75 -6.89
C SER A 20 -14.43 -1.77 -8.03
N LEU A 21 -13.20 -1.28 -8.18
CA LEU A 21 -12.79 -0.39 -9.28
C LEU A 21 -12.81 -1.11 -10.62
N GLU A 22 -12.31 -2.34 -10.68
CA GLU A 22 -12.43 -3.21 -11.86
C GLU A 22 -13.90 -3.42 -12.25
N GLY A 23 -14.79 -3.57 -11.28
CA GLY A 23 -16.24 -3.68 -11.52
C GLY A 23 -16.91 -2.42 -12.08
N ILE A 24 -16.27 -1.26 -11.99
CA ILE A 24 -16.79 0.01 -12.57
C ILE A 24 -16.40 0.16 -14.04
N ILE A 25 -15.36 -0.56 -14.50
CA ILE A 25 -14.93 -0.53 -15.90
C ILE A 25 -16.11 -0.92 -16.78
N ALA A 26 -16.64 0.05 -17.51
CA ALA A 26 -17.80 -0.12 -18.37
C ALA A 26 -17.31 -0.40 -19.79
N GLU A 27 -17.87 -1.38 -20.48
CA GLU A 27 -17.40 -1.74 -21.83
C GLU A 27 -17.54 -0.60 -22.86
N ASP A 28 -18.36 0.43 -22.58
CA ASP A 28 -18.76 1.45 -23.54
C ASP A 28 -18.23 2.88 -23.27
N ASP A 29 -17.44 3.13 -22.21
CA ASP A 29 -16.84 4.47 -21.95
C ASP A 29 -15.30 4.40 -21.85
N PHE A 30 -14.66 4.64 -22.99
CA PHE A 30 -13.20 4.66 -23.10
C PHE A 30 -12.54 5.71 -22.20
N GLN A 31 -13.16 6.88 -22.02
CA GLN A 31 -12.54 7.95 -21.23
C GLN A 31 -12.60 7.63 -19.74
N LEU A 32 -13.72 7.06 -19.28
CA LEU A 32 -13.86 6.59 -17.91
C LEU A 32 -12.90 5.45 -17.60
N ASN A 33 -12.79 4.45 -18.49
CA ASN A 33 -11.88 3.32 -18.30
C ASN A 33 -10.43 3.79 -18.25
N HIS A 34 -10.02 4.64 -19.18
CA HIS A 34 -8.66 5.19 -19.19
C HIS A 34 -8.34 5.98 -17.92
N PHE A 35 -9.31 6.74 -17.40
CA PHE A 35 -9.14 7.45 -16.13
C PHE A 35 -8.98 6.50 -14.94
N ILE A 36 -9.85 5.49 -14.84
CA ILE A 36 -9.80 4.50 -13.75
C ILE A 36 -8.50 3.70 -13.79
N GLU A 37 -8.05 3.28 -14.97
CA GLU A 37 -6.82 2.51 -15.15
C GLU A 37 -5.59 3.29 -14.68
N ASN A 38 -5.38 4.50 -15.21
CA ASN A 38 -4.13 5.24 -14.97
C ASN A 38 -4.09 5.95 -13.62
N GLU A 39 -5.23 6.42 -13.11
CA GLU A 39 -5.26 7.22 -11.89
C GLU A 39 -5.53 6.36 -10.64
N TYR A 40 -6.10 5.16 -10.78
CA TYR A 40 -6.48 4.34 -9.64
C TYR A 40 -5.94 2.91 -9.69
N LEU A 41 -6.14 2.15 -10.76
CA LEU A 41 -5.79 0.72 -10.77
C LEU A 41 -4.28 0.49 -10.65
N ASP A 42 -3.46 1.31 -11.31
CA ASP A 42 -2.00 1.24 -11.16
C ASP A 42 -1.56 1.49 -9.70
N GLU A 43 -2.15 2.50 -9.03
CA GLU A 43 -1.87 2.80 -7.62
C GLU A 43 -2.33 1.68 -6.68
N GLN A 44 -3.49 1.06 -6.96
CA GLN A 44 -4.02 -0.07 -6.20
C GLN A 44 -3.08 -1.27 -6.26
N VAL A 45 -2.58 -1.62 -7.45
CA VAL A 45 -1.64 -2.75 -7.63
C VAL A 45 -0.34 -2.51 -6.86
N ASP A 46 0.19 -1.29 -6.93
CA ASP A 46 1.41 -0.92 -6.20
C ASP A 46 1.18 -0.92 -4.68
N THR A 47 0.03 -0.43 -4.21
CA THR A 47 -0.32 -0.39 -2.79
C THR A 47 -0.52 -1.79 -2.23
N ILE A 48 -1.22 -2.67 -2.93
CA ILE A 48 -1.40 -4.09 -2.56
C ILE A 48 -0.03 -4.78 -2.43
N LYS A 49 0.89 -4.52 -3.35
CA LYS A 49 2.24 -5.08 -3.31
C LYS A 49 3.02 -4.61 -2.08
N ILE A 50 3.02 -3.30 -1.81
CA ILE A 50 3.70 -2.72 -0.64
C ILE A 50 3.13 -3.29 0.67
N LEU A 51 1.80 -3.35 0.79
CA LEU A 51 1.14 -3.92 1.96
C LEU A 51 1.46 -5.41 2.13
N GLY A 52 1.49 -6.18 1.03
CA GLY A 52 1.91 -7.58 1.03
C GLY A 52 3.35 -7.78 1.53
N ASP A 53 4.27 -6.92 1.09
CA ASP A 53 5.66 -6.93 1.55
C ASP A 53 5.77 -6.61 3.05
N TYR A 54 4.95 -5.69 3.55
CA TYR A 54 4.90 -5.34 4.98
C TYR A 54 4.33 -6.47 5.84
N VAL A 55 3.24 -7.11 5.40
CA VAL A 55 2.69 -8.31 6.06
C VAL A 55 3.76 -9.39 6.15
N ARG A 56 4.43 -9.71 5.04
CA ARG A 56 5.49 -10.72 5.01
C ARG A 56 6.64 -10.39 5.97
N GLN A 57 7.10 -9.13 5.98
CA GLN A 57 8.17 -8.71 6.90
C GLN A 57 7.78 -8.90 8.37
N LEU A 58 6.54 -8.56 8.74
CA LEU A 58 6.03 -8.71 10.09
C LEU A 58 5.79 -10.17 10.49
N GLU A 59 5.41 -11.03 9.55
CA GLU A 59 5.24 -12.49 9.77
C GLU A 59 6.57 -13.23 9.95
N MET A 60 7.66 -12.71 9.37
CA MET A 60 8.99 -13.33 9.47
C MET A 60 9.61 -13.22 10.87
N PHE A 61 9.13 -12.32 11.73
CA PHE A 61 9.64 -12.20 13.08
C PHE A 61 9.15 -13.35 13.96
N SER A 62 10.08 -14.04 14.62
CA SER A 62 9.75 -15.06 15.62
C SER A 62 9.01 -14.45 16.81
N GLU A 63 8.21 -15.26 17.51
CA GLU A 63 7.35 -14.77 18.59
C GLU A 63 8.15 -14.10 19.72
N ASP A 64 9.32 -14.66 20.05
CA ASP A 64 10.21 -14.14 21.09
C ASP A 64 10.83 -12.78 20.74
N GLN A 65 10.93 -12.43 19.45
CA GLN A 65 11.55 -11.20 18.96
C GLN A 65 10.55 -10.25 18.30
N TYR A 66 9.26 -10.59 18.32
CA TYR A 66 8.24 -9.85 17.58
C TYR A 66 8.15 -8.38 18.00
N THR A 67 8.25 -8.08 19.29
CA THR A 67 8.19 -6.69 19.79
C THR A 67 9.35 -5.85 19.27
N LEU A 68 10.57 -6.40 19.25
CA LEU A 68 11.74 -5.70 18.72
C LEU A 68 11.66 -5.58 17.20
N GLY A 69 11.23 -6.64 16.52
CA GLY A 69 11.00 -6.66 15.07
C GLY A 69 10.00 -5.60 14.64
N GLN A 70 8.87 -5.50 15.34
CA GLN A 70 7.84 -4.48 15.10
C GLN A 70 8.39 -3.07 15.30
N TYR A 71 9.17 -2.82 16.37
CA TYR A 71 9.79 -1.51 16.58
C TYR A 71 10.77 -1.13 15.46
N ILE A 72 11.62 -2.06 15.01
CA ILE A 72 12.55 -1.83 13.90
C ILE A 72 11.79 -1.56 12.60
N PHE A 73 10.73 -2.33 12.35
CA PHE A 73 9.83 -2.12 11.21
C PHE A 73 9.23 -0.70 11.23
N ASP A 74 8.66 -0.26 12.36
CA ASP A 74 8.06 1.07 12.51
C ASP A 74 9.08 2.19 12.26
N LYS A 75 10.33 2.02 12.72
CA LYS A 75 11.42 2.98 12.47
C LYS A 75 11.79 3.06 10.99
N ASN A 76 11.87 1.92 10.33
CA ASN A 76 12.20 1.86 8.91
C ASN A 76 11.08 2.46 8.05
N LEU A 77 9.82 2.16 8.40
CA LEU A 77 8.65 2.75 7.77
C LEU A 77 8.62 4.28 7.93
N LEU A 78 8.88 4.79 9.14
CA LEU A 78 8.93 6.23 9.36
C LEU A 78 10.06 6.90 8.57
N LYS A 79 11.19 6.21 8.40
CA LYS A 79 12.32 6.71 7.60
C LYS A 79 11.97 6.76 6.11
N SER A 80 11.34 5.72 5.57
CA SER A 80 10.93 5.70 4.15
C SER A 80 9.91 6.80 3.86
N LEU A 81 8.93 7.00 4.74
CA LEU A 81 7.93 8.07 4.61
C LEU A 81 8.55 9.47 4.64
N LYS A 82 9.56 9.71 5.49
CA LYS A 82 10.26 11.00 5.54
C LYS A 82 11.05 11.29 4.26
N HIS A 83 11.73 10.30 3.70
CA HIS A 83 12.46 10.48 2.44
C HIS A 83 11.54 10.61 1.22
N GLY A 84 10.29 10.12 1.30
CA GLY A 84 9.26 10.32 0.28
C GLY A 84 8.75 11.75 0.23
N LYS A 85 8.50 12.37 1.41
CA LYS A 85 8.05 13.77 1.50
C LYS A 85 9.05 14.78 0.93
N ASP A 86 10.35 14.54 1.13
CA ASP A 86 11.40 15.40 0.58
C ASP A 86 11.44 15.38 -0.97
N LYS A 87 10.87 14.36 -1.62
CA LYS A 87 10.78 14.27 -3.09
C LYS A 87 9.52 14.92 -3.66
N GLU A 88 8.38 14.84 -2.97
CA GLU A 88 7.13 15.50 -3.39
C GLU A 88 7.22 17.04 -3.33
N ASP A 89 7.98 17.59 -2.36
CA ASP A 89 8.22 19.04 -2.28
C ASP A 89 9.10 19.56 -3.44
N MET A 90 9.90 18.70 -4.07
CA MET A 90 10.76 19.04 -5.21
C MET A 90 10.06 18.94 -6.57
N THR A 91 9.01 18.13 -6.69
CA THR A 91 8.26 17.97 -7.95
C THR A 91 7.12 18.98 -8.13
N LYS A 92 6.70 19.70 -7.08
CA LYS A 92 5.68 20.75 -7.15
C LYS A 92 6.20 22.15 -7.50
N GLN A 93 7.45 22.27 -7.95
CA GLN A 93 8.07 23.57 -8.27
C GLN A 93 8.17 23.89 -9.77
N TYR A 94 7.50 23.12 -10.64
CA TYR A 94 7.44 23.38 -12.09
C TYR A 94 6.01 23.29 -12.61
#